data_AF-A0A317MDR3-F1
#
_entry.id   AF-A0A317MDR3-F1
#
_cell.length_a   1.000
_cell.length_b   1.000
_cell.length_c   1.000
_cell.angle_alpha   90.00
_cell.angle_beta   90.00
_cell.angle_gamma   90.00
#
_symmetry.space_group_name_H-M   'P 1'
#
loop_
_entity.id
_entity.type
_entity.pdbx_description
1 polymer ?
#
loop_
_entity_poly.entity_id
_entity_poly.type
_entity_poly.pdbx_seq_one_letter_code
_entity_poly.pdbx_strand_id
1 'polypeptide(L)'
;MKTALFPLVLMFFVYSCTAEQAPKPDPGIAPNACDTAVITSDYIMTTISSKCTNGACHKGTGNFVVSDFSTLAKLKTYLNANEALFRERVTGPNADMPPRGEKFSQGTRDSINCWLSHGMPE
;
A
#
# COMPACT_ATOMS: atom_id res chain seq x y z
N MET A 1 11.07 54.74 -38.51
CA MET A 1 11.80 53.66 -37.80
C MET A 1 11.10 53.45 -36.46
N LYS A 2 10.28 52.40 -36.32
CA LYS A 2 9.57 52.08 -35.07
C LYS A 2 10.38 51.01 -34.35
N THR A 3 11.04 51.40 -33.26
CA THR A 3 11.87 50.57 -32.42
C THR A 3 11.04 49.44 -31.80
N ALA A 4 11.47 48.20 -32.06
CA ALA A 4 10.91 46.99 -31.49
C ALA A 4 11.21 46.95 -29.98
N LEU A 5 10.17 47.00 -29.16
CA LEU A 5 10.25 47.03 -27.70
C LEU A 5 9.35 45.93 -27.11
N PHE A 6 9.42 44.73 -27.69
CA PHE A 6 8.52 43.62 -27.33
C PHE A 6 9.13 42.27 -26.92
N PRO A 7 10.47 42.03 -26.82
CA PRO A 7 10.94 40.72 -26.36
C PRO A 7 11.42 40.68 -24.90
N LEU A 8 11.42 41.79 -24.14
CA LEU A 8 12.02 41.79 -22.79
C LEU A 8 11.07 41.31 -21.67
N VAL A 9 9.75 41.32 -21.90
CA VAL A 9 8.76 41.04 -20.84
C VAL A 9 8.50 39.53 -20.64
N LEU A 10 8.88 38.68 -21.59
CA LEU A 10 8.58 37.24 -21.52
C LEU A 10 9.56 36.41 -20.70
N MET A 11 10.67 37.00 -20.22
CA MET A 11 11.76 36.26 -19.56
C MET A 11 11.62 36.13 -18.03
N PHE A 12 10.61 36.77 -17.43
CA PHE A 12 10.41 36.81 -15.97
C PHE A 12 9.46 35.74 -15.40
N PHE A 13 8.85 34.88 -16.22
CA PHE A 13 7.83 33.91 -15.77
C PHE A 13 8.35 32.50 -15.43
N VAL A 14 9.66 32.26 -15.38
CA VAL A 14 10.22 30.90 -15.18
C VAL A 14 10.65 30.58 -13.73
N TYR A 15 10.39 31.45 -12.75
CA TYR A 15 10.96 31.32 -11.40
C TYR A 15 10.02 30.81 -10.29
N SER A 16 8.81 30.33 -10.59
CA SER A 16 7.86 29.89 -9.54
C SER A 16 7.62 28.37 -9.45
N CYS A 17 8.36 27.54 -10.18
CA CYS A 17 8.34 26.09 -9.93
C CYS A 17 9.20 25.78 -8.70
N THR A 18 8.65 25.93 -7.50
CA THR A 18 9.23 25.30 -6.33
C THR A 18 9.08 23.79 -6.53
N ALA A 19 10.20 23.07 -6.62
CA ALA A 19 10.17 21.62 -6.56
C ALA A 19 9.68 21.24 -5.15
N GLU A 20 8.36 21.07 -5.01
CA GLU A 20 7.79 20.34 -3.88
C GLU A 20 8.47 18.98 -3.90
N GLN A 21 9.41 18.80 -2.97
CA GLN A 21 10.08 17.53 -2.79
C GLN A 21 8.97 16.51 -2.51
N ALA A 22 8.90 15.46 -3.35
CA ALA A 22 8.00 14.37 -3.09
C ALA A 22 8.19 13.90 -1.63
N PRO A 23 7.10 13.55 -0.92
CA PRO A 23 7.21 13.04 0.44
C PRO A 23 8.29 11.97 0.51
N LYS A 24 9.15 12.04 1.54
CA LYS A 24 10.17 11.01 1.75
C LYS A 24 9.47 9.63 1.76
N PRO A 25 10.09 8.60 1.13
CA PRO A 25 9.53 7.26 1.16
C PRO A 25 9.26 6.85 2.61
N ASP A 26 8.08 6.26 2.86
CA ASP A 26 7.76 5.62 4.14
C ASP A 26 8.87 4.62 4.47
N PRO A 27 9.66 4.85 5.54
CA PRO A 27 10.84 4.05 5.85
C PRO A 27 10.48 2.63 6.30
N GLY A 28 9.19 2.34 6.47
CA GLY A 28 8.73 1.07 6.97
C GLY A 28 8.80 0.98 8.49
N ILE A 29 8.46 -0.21 9.00
CA ILE A 29 8.69 -0.52 10.41
C ILE A 29 10.18 -0.83 10.56
N ALA A 30 10.84 -0.27 11.59
CA ALA A 30 12.23 -0.59 11.87
C ALA A 30 12.41 -2.12 12.01
N PRO A 31 13.50 -2.74 11.51
CA PRO A 31 13.63 -4.21 11.46
C PRO A 31 13.45 -4.92 12.81
N ASN A 32 13.78 -4.24 13.90
CA ASN A 32 13.68 -4.67 15.30
C ASN A 32 12.38 -4.20 15.99
N ALA A 33 11.56 -3.39 15.32
CA ALA A 33 10.28 -2.97 15.88
C ALA A 33 9.24 -4.07 15.77
N CYS A 34 9.36 -5.05 14.85
CA CYS A 34 8.37 -6.14 14.77
C CYS A 34 8.28 -6.94 16.08
N ASP A 35 9.41 -7.26 16.73
CA ASP A 35 9.43 -8.00 18.00
C ASP A 35 8.63 -7.32 19.13
N THR A 36 8.42 -6.00 19.03
CA THR A 36 7.69 -5.18 20.01
C THR A 36 6.39 -4.57 19.47
N ALA A 37 6.17 -4.66 18.15
CA ALA A 37 5.04 -4.02 17.49
C ALA A 37 3.77 -4.83 17.75
N VAL A 38 2.78 -4.17 18.33
CA VAL A 38 1.44 -4.73 18.49
C VAL A 38 0.62 -4.29 17.28
N ILE A 39 0.57 -5.16 16.28
CA ILE A 39 -0.29 -4.98 15.11
C ILE A 39 -1.61 -5.69 15.39
N THR A 40 -2.70 -4.94 15.49
CA THR A 40 -4.03 -5.49 15.79
C THR A 40 -4.70 -6.07 14.55
N SER A 41 -5.61 -7.01 14.75
CA SER A 41 -6.45 -7.54 13.66
C SER A 41 -7.35 -6.47 13.05
N ASP A 42 -7.78 -5.46 13.82
CA ASP A 42 -8.53 -4.31 13.32
C ASP A 42 -7.74 -3.50 12.29
N TYR A 43 -6.46 -3.24 12.55
CA TYR A 43 -5.57 -2.57 11.59
C TYR A 43 -5.43 -3.40 10.31
N ILE A 44 -5.24 -4.72 10.45
CA ILE A 44 -5.12 -5.63 9.31
C ILE A 44 -6.42 -5.66 8.51
N MET A 45 -7.57 -5.81 9.16
CA MET A 45 -8.85 -5.86 8.49
C MET A 45 -9.22 -4.53 7.83
N THR A 46 -8.82 -3.39 8.41
CA THR A 46 -8.96 -2.08 7.76
C THR A 46 -8.12 -2.01 6.49
N THR A 47 -6.85 -2.42 6.58
CA THR A 47 -5.92 -2.48 5.44
C THR A 47 -6.45 -3.40 4.33
N ILE A 48 -6.83 -4.63 4.67
CA ILE A 48 -7.38 -5.63 3.74
C ILE A 48 -8.69 -5.15 3.12
N SER A 49 -9.58 -4.54 3.92
CA SER A 49 -10.85 -4.04 3.40
C SER A 49 -10.62 -2.94 2.37
N SER A 50 -9.69 -2.01 2.65
CA SER A 50 -9.44 -0.85 1.80
C SER A 50 -8.85 -1.18 0.43
N LYS A 51 -8.01 -2.23 0.32
CA LYS A 51 -7.26 -2.54 -0.92
C LYS A 51 -7.60 -3.89 -1.54
N CYS A 52 -8.13 -4.87 -0.78
CA CYS A 52 -8.46 -6.21 -1.29
C CYS A 52 -9.95 -6.38 -1.59
N THR A 53 -10.84 -5.92 -0.70
CA THR A 53 -12.30 -6.10 -0.87
C THR A 53 -12.99 -4.88 -1.50
N ASN A 54 -12.51 -3.66 -1.27
CA ASN A 54 -13.07 -2.42 -1.84
C ASN A 54 -13.02 -2.40 -3.38
N GLY A 55 -12.01 -3.02 -3.99
CA GLY A 55 -11.89 -3.17 -5.45
C GLY A 55 -12.72 -4.31 -6.04
N ALA A 56 -13.53 -5.01 -5.23
CA ALA A 56 -14.31 -6.21 -5.57
C ALA A 56 -13.51 -7.34 -6.26
N CYS A 57 -12.18 -7.32 -6.11
CA CYS A 57 -11.26 -8.32 -6.67
C CYS A 57 -11.21 -9.58 -5.80
N HIS A 58 -11.24 -9.40 -4.47
CA HIS A 58 -11.43 -10.47 -3.50
C HIS A 58 -12.79 -10.29 -2.82
N LYS A 59 -13.45 -11.39 -2.45
CA LYS A 59 -14.81 -11.29 -1.96
C LYS A 59 -14.89 -10.52 -0.64
N GLY A 60 -15.57 -9.36 -0.73
CA GLY A 60 -16.45 -8.78 0.29
C GLY A 60 -17.92 -8.85 -0.19
N THR A 61 -18.16 -8.50 -1.46
CA THR A 61 -19.43 -8.62 -2.23
C THR A 61 -19.18 -8.67 -3.77
N GLY A 62 -18.22 -9.47 -4.26
CA GLY A 62 -17.81 -9.54 -5.70
C GLY A 62 -17.77 -10.96 -6.32
N ASN A 63 -17.80 -11.10 -7.65
CA ASN A 63 -18.00 -12.38 -8.37
C ASN A 63 -16.70 -13.13 -8.79
N PHE A 64 -15.51 -12.58 -8.56
CA PHE A 64 -14.25 -13.26 -8.90
C PHE A 64 -13.81 -14.15 -7.75
N VAL A 65 -14.08 -15.45 -7.89
CA VAL A 65 -13.81 -16.47 -6.89
C VAL A 65 -12.35 -16.90 -6.97
N VAL A 66 -11.56 -16.59 -5.91
CA VAL A 66 -10.44 -17.44 -5.45
C VAL A 66 -10.29 -17.33 -3.91
N SER A 67 -10.51 -16.16 -3.31
CA SER A 67 -10.41 -15.96 -1.85
C SER A 67 -11.40 -14.93 -1.30
N ASP A 68 -11.92 -15.19 -0.09
CA ASP A 68 -12.88 -14.35 0.63
C ASP A 68 -12.20 -13.75 1.86
N PHE A 69 -12.12 -12.42 1.89
CA PHE A 69 -11.48 -11.65 2.96
C PHE A 69 -12.48 -10.74 3.69
N SER A 70 -13.78 -11.05 3.60
CA SER A 70 -14.86 -10.28 4.23
C SER A 70 -14.83 -10.26 5.75
N THR A 71 -14.17 -11.24 6.39
CA THR A 71 -14.04 -11.33 7.84
C THR A 71 -12.64 -11.81 8.22
N LEU A 72 -12.22 -11.49 9.45
CA LEU A 72 -10.95 -11.95 10.00
C LEU A 72 -10.82 -13.48 9.97
N ALA A 73 -11.89 -14.20 10.34
CA ALA A 73 -11.90 -15.66 10.34
C ALA A 73 -11.64 -16.26 8.95
N LYS A 74 -12.23 -15.67 7.90
CA LYS A 74 -12.03 -16.13 6.52
C LYS A 74 -10.63 -15.79 6.01
N LEU A 75 -10.12 -14.59 6.35
CA LEU A 75 -8.74 -14.20 6.07
C LEU A 75 -7.75 -15.18 6.73
N LYS A 76 -7.88 -15.45 8.04
CA LYS A 76 -7.04 -16.40 8.77
C LYS A 76 -7.12 -17.81 8.18
N THR A 77 -8.32 -18.27 7.82
CA THR A 77 -8.52 -19.57 7.17
C THR A 77 -7.74 -19.67 5.85
N TYR A 78 -7.80 -18.63 5.02
CA TYR A 78 -7.03 -18.59 3.78
C TYR A 78 -5.52 -18.57 4.04
N LEU A 79 -5.07 -17.73 4.98
CA LEU A 79 -3.65 -17.57 5.31
C LEU A 79 -3.05 -18.87 5.86
N ASN A 80 -3.75 -19.59 6.73
CA ASN A 80 -3.30 -20.89 7.23
C ASN A 80 -3.02 -21.91 6.11
N ALA A 81 -3.75 -21.83 4.99
CA ALA A 81 -3.56 -22.73 3.85
C ALA A 81 -2.64 -22.16 2.76
N ASN A 82 -2.42 -20.83 2.72
CA ASN A 82 -1.81 -20.14 1.58
C ASN A 82 -0.84 -19.02 1.97
N GLU A 83 -0.26 -19.04 3.18
CA GLU A 83 0.58 -17.95 3.69
C GLU A 83 1.75 -17.63 2.73
N ALA A 84 2.44 -18.65 2.23
CA ALA A 84 3.57 -18.47 1.31
C ALA A 84 3.16 -17.70 0.04
N LEU A 85 2.03 -18.09 -0.55
CA LEU A 85 1.47 -17.41 -1.72
C LEU A 85 1.02 -15.99 -1.36
N PHE A 86 0.35 -15.80 -0.22
CA PHE A 86 -0.05 -14.46 0.22
C PHE A 86 1.16 -13.53 0.37
N ARG A 87 2.22 -14.01 1.03
CA ARG A 87 3.47 -13.25 1.20
C ARG A 87 4.08 -12.91 -0.15
N GLU A 88 4.24 -13.87 -1.06
CA GLU A 88 4.77 -13.63 -2.40
C GLU A 88 4.03 -12.49 -3.12
N ARG A 89 2.69 -12.53 -3.09
CA ARG A 89 1.84 -11.62 -3.87
C ARG A 89 1.63 -10.25 -3.21
N VAL A 90 1.70 -10.16 -1.88
CA VAL A 90 1.31 -8.96 -1.12
C VAL A 90 2.49 -8.27 -0.43
N THR A 91 3.37 -9.03 0.21
CA THR A 91 4.44 -8.47 1.06
C THR A 91 5.85 -8.76 0.56
N GLY A 92 6.01 -9.63 -0.44
CA GLY A 92 7.29 -10.04 -1.02
C GLY A 92 7.89 -8.98 -1.96
N PRO A 93 9.18 -9.09 -2.31
CA PRO A 93 9.89 -8.09 -3.12
C PRO A 93 9.25 -7.88 -4.51
N ASN A 94 8.56 -8.89 -5.03
CA ASN A 94 7.87 -8.86 -6.32
C ASN A 94 6.34 -8.76 -6.16
N ALA A 95 5.86 -8.23 -5.04
CA ALA A 95 4.43 -8.14 -4.74
C ALA A 95 3.67 -7.41 -5.86
N ASP A 96 2.67 -8.08 -6.41
CA ASP A 96 1.88 -7.62 -7.54
C ASP A 96 0.40 -7.40 -7.18
N MET A 97 0.01 -7.63 -5.92
CA MET A 97 -1.31 -7.32 -5.39
C MET A 97 -1.33 -5.97 -4.64
N PRO A 98 -2.40 -5.15 -4.79
CA PRO A 98 -3.49 -5.33 -5.74
C PRO A 98 -3.01 -5.13 -7.20
N PRO A 99 -3.61 -5.82 -8.20
CA PRO A 99 -3.12 -5.80 -9.59
C PRO A 99 -3.37 -4.46 -10.28
N ARG A 100 -4.29 -3.68 -9.74
CA ARG A 100 -4.65 -2.34 -10.20
C ARG A 100 -4.68 -1.41 -8.99
N GLY A 101 -4.35 -0.15 -9.21
CA GLY A 101 -4.33 0.88 -8.17
C GLY A 101 -3.00 0.96 -7.44
N GLU A 102 -3.02 1.75 -6.37
CA GLU A 102 -1.85 2.04 -5.55
C GLU A 102 -1.40 0.80 -4.77
N LYS A 103 -0.10 0.47 -4.89
CA LYS A 103 0.54 -0.59 -4.13
C LYS A 103 0.67 -0.20 -2.66
N PHE A 104 0.79 -1.19 -1.78
CA PHE A 104 1.07 -0.92 -0.38
C PHE A 104 2.43 -0.22 -0.21
N SER A 105 2.49 0.70 0.76
CA SER A 105 3.77 1.24 1.22
C SER A 105 4.62 0.11 1.82
N GLN A 106 5.93 0.33 1.91
CA GLN A 106 6.82 -0.63 2.57
C GLN A 106 6.39 -0.85 4.03
N GLY A 107 6.05 0.21 4.77
CA GLY A 107 5.58 0.08 6.16
C GLY A 107 4.30 -0.71 6.31
N THR A 108 3.36 -0.58 5.38
CA THR A 108 2.15 -1.41 5.40
C THR A 108 2.49 -2.89 5.17
N ARG A 109 3.40 -3.19 4.24
CA ARG A 109 3.86 -4.56 3.98
C ARG A 109 4.60 -5.15 5.17
N ASP A 110 5.40 -4.35 5.87
CA ASP A 110 6.11 -4.74 7.08
C ASP A 110 5.14 -5.02 8.24
N SER A 111 4.14 -4.16 8.45
CA SER A 111 3.08 -4.40 9.44
C SER A 111 2.34 -5.72 9.20
N ILE A 112 1.97 -6.00 7.95
CA ILE A 112 1.30 -7.25 7.58
C ILE A 112 2.23 -8.44 7.82
N ASN A 113 3.49 -8.36 7.39
CA ASN A 113 4.48 -9.42 7.62
C ASN A 113 4.69 -9.71 9.10
N CYS A 114 4.73 -8.66 9.92
CA CYS A 114 4.91 -8.75 11.36
C CYS A 114 3.73 -9.44 12.05
N TRP A 115 2.51 -9.03 11.69
CA TRP A 115 1.29 -9.67 12.19
C TRP A 115 1.23 -11.16 11.83
N LEU A 116 1.62 -11.52 10.60
CA LEU A 116 1.71 -12.93 10.18
C LEU A 116 2.78 -13.70 10.97
N SER A 117 3.98 -13.12 11.19
CA SER A 117 5.05 -13.80 11.97
C SER A 117 4.69 -14.00 13.44
N HIS A 118 3.78 -13.20 13.98
CA HIS A 118 3.26 -13.36 15.35
C HIS A 118 2.05 -14.30 15.45
N GLY A 119 1.74 -15.04 14.38
CA GLY A 119 0.64 -16.02 14.40
C GLY A 119 -0.74 -15.38 14.30
N MET A 120 -0.84 -14.20 13.68
CA MET A 120 -2.10 -13.52 13.41
C MET A 120 -2.92 -13.24 14.68
N PRO A 121 -2.37 -12.50 15.67
CA PRO A 121 -3.10 -12.16 16.89
C PRO A 121 -4.38 -11.35 16.59
N GLU A 122 -5.31 -11.33 17.55
CA GLU A 122 -6.46 -10.42 17.54
C GLU A 122 -6.01 -8.96 17.73
#